data_AF-A0A935A3I5-F1
#
_entry.id   AF-A0A935A3I5-F1
#
_cell.length_a   1.000
_cell.length_b   1.000
_cell.length_c   1.000
_cell.angle_alpha   90.00
_cell.angle_beta   90.00
_cell.angle_gamma   90.00
#
_symmetry.space_group_name_H-M   'P 1'
#
loop_
_entity.id
_entity.type
_entity.pdbx_description
1 polymer ?
#
loop_
_entity_poly.entity_id
_entity_poly.type
_entity_poly.pdbx_seq_one_letter_code
_entity_poly.pdbx_strand_id
1 'polypeptide(L)'
;MSKPPAPCSKCKGEMSMTVLEPFEGEEEGVRLTIQAMPCVECAQQHKRFINLAFAGDLLDLMMSPGTFRNVPAATKKGFFSKRYHCPDCAAELPEAPTGEQSQEVAAELKNAQPFRVAVRFPVYKCGGCGGECIRSVEDAAKLAFKATGHAFRSIDIHPT
;
A
#
# COMPACT_ATOMS: atom_id res chain seq x y z
N MET A 1 24.11 2.14 21.16
CA MET A 1 24.48 3.05 20.06
C MET A 1 24.28 2.30 18.75
N SER A 2 23.38 2.76 17.90
CA SER A 2 23.10 2.16 16.58
C SER A 2 24.34 2.28 15.70
N LYS A 3 24.69 1.23 14.96
CA LYS A 3 25.79 1.29 13.97
C LYS A 3 25.50 2.40 12.95
N PRO A 4 26.47 3.27 12.62
CA PRO A 4 26.26 4.29 11.59
C PRO A 4 25.91 3.63 10.24
N PRO A 5 25.05 4.26 9.43
CA PRO A 5 24.67 3.73 8.13
C PRO A 5 25.89 3.59 7.22
N ALA A 6 25.88 2.59 6.36
CA ALA A 6 26.93 2.41 5.37
C ALA A 6 26.98 3.62 4.41
N PRO A 7 28.16 4.00 3.89
CA PRO A 7 28.29 5.11 2.95
C PRO A 7 27.39 4.97 1.72
N CYS A 8 27.09 6.10 1.07
CA CYS A 8 26.27 6.15 -0.13
C CYS A 8 26.84 5.23 -1.21
N SER A 9 26.02 4.35 -1.80
CA SER A 9 26.48 3.43 -2.86
C SER A 9 26.91 4.17 -4.12
N LYS A 10 26.26 5.32 -4.42
CA LYS A 10 26.49 6.16 -5.61
C LYS A 10 27.70 7.09 -5.45
N CYS A 11 27.74 7.93 -4.41
CA CYS A 11 28.78 8.96 -4.26
C CYS A 11 29.79 8.73 -3.13
N LYS A 12 29.66 7.63 -2.37
CA LYS A 12 30.49 7.28 -1.19
C LYS A 12 30.44 8.27 -0.03
N GLY A 13 29.60 9.30 -0.10
CA GLY A 13 29.38 10.26 0.97
C GLY A 13 28.74 9.64 2.22
N GLU A 14 28.86 10.36 3.34
CA GLU A 14 28.18 10.04 4.59
C GLU A 14 26.66 10.06 4.40
N MET A 15 25.98 9.12 5.06
CA MET A 15 24.53 8.99 5.06
C MET A 15 24.00 9.39 6.43
N SER A 16 22.92 10.16 6.47
CA SER A 16 22.22 10.50 7.72
C SER A 16 20.76 10.07 7.64
N MET A 17 20.14 9.89 8.80
CA MET A 17 18.71 9.61 8.88
C MET A 17 17.92 10.85 8.44
N THR A 18 16.89 10.62 7.63
CA THR A 18 15.91 11.65 7.25
C THR A 18 14.52 11.04 7.16
N VAL A 19 13.52 11.90 6.98
CA VAL A 19 12.12 11.51 6.79
C VAL A 19 11.69 12.01 5.42
N LEU A 20 11.04 11.14 4.65
CA LEU A 20 10.57 11.49 3.31
C LEU A 20 9.28 12.29 3.37
N GLU A 21 9.19 13.27 2.48
CA GLU A 21 7.92 13.89 2.10
C GLU A 21 6.94 12.82 1.58
N PRO A 22 5.62 13.05 1.68
CA PRO A 22 4.64 12.12 1.16
C PRO A 22 4.87 11.78 -0.31
N PHE A 23 4.77 10.50 -0.64
CA PHE A 23 4.87 10.01 -2.01
C PHE A 23 3.85 8.91 -2.27
N GLU A 24 3.52 8.70 -3.53
CA GLU A 24 2.41 7.83 -3.91
C GLU A 24 2.72 6.93 -5.10
N GLY A 25 1.98 5.83 -5.17
CA GLY A 25 1.92 4.94 -6.32
C GLY A 25 0.48 4.48 -6.55
N GLU A 26 0.15 4.16 -7.79
CA GLU A 26 -1.19 3.75 -8.17
C GLU A 26 -1.13 2.55 -9.10
N GLU A 27 -2.03 1.60 -8.90
CA GLU A 27 -2.26 0.46 -9.80
C GLU A 27 -3.76 0.21 -9.93
N GLU A 28 -4.29 0.29 -11.15
CA GLU A 28 -5.69 -0.04 -11.49
C GLU A 28 -6.74 0.58 -10.53
N GLY A 29 -6.55 1.86 -10.16
CA GLY A 29 -7.45 2.60 -9.28
C GLY A 29 -7.26 2.37 -7.78
N VAL A 30 -6.32 1.50 -7.39
CA VAL A 30 -5.82 1.41 -6.01
C VAL A 30 -4.61 2.32 -5.87
N ARG A 31 -4.73 3.33 -5.02
CA ARG A 31 -3.66 4.29 -4.73
C ARG A 31 -3.11 4.07 -3.34
N LEU A 32 -1.80 4.10 -3.24
CA LEU A 32 -1.08 4.00 -1.99
C LEU A 32 -0.26 5.27 -1.77
N THR A 33 -0.42 5.90 -0.61
CA THR A 33 0.34 7.07 -0.19
C THR A 33 1.13 6.73 1.06
N ILE A 34 2.45 6.91 1.01
CA ILE A 34 3.34 6.70 2.14
C ILE A 34 3.72 8.06 2.71
N GLN A 35 3.57 8.23 4.02
CA GLN A 35 3.83 9.49 4.71
C GLN A 35 4.82 9.29 5.84
N ALA A 36 5.75 10.25 5.98
CA ALA A 36 6.74 10.28 7.04
C ALA A 36 7.60 9.00 7.10
N MET A 37 7.89 8.39 5.95
CA MET A 37 8.72 7.19 5.89
C MET A 37 10.17 7.54 6.24
N PRO A 38 10.76 6.93 7.28
CA PRO A 38 12.14 7.19 7.62
C PRO A 38 13.05 6.51 6.58
N CYS A 39 14.11 7.19 6.17
CA CYS A 39 15.11 6.67 5.24
C CYS A 39 16.50 7.19 5.60
N VAL A 40 17.50 6.81 4.81
CA VAL A 40 18.82 7.44 4.88
C VAL A 40 19.11 8.19 3.59
N GLU A 41 19.73 9.37 3.72
CA GLU A 41 20.06 10.26 2.61
C GLU A 41 21.48 10.83 2.77
N CYS A 42 22.22 11.03 1.68
CA CYS A 42 23.49 11.77 1.71
C CYS A 42 23.32 13.23 1.28
N ALA A 43 24.38 14.03 1.43
CA ALA A 43 24.39 15.44 0.99
C ALA A 43 24.09 15.65 -0.52
N GLN A 44 24.16 14.61 -1.35
CA GLN A 44 23.78 14.63 -2.77
C GLN A 44 22.35 14.10 -3.02
N GLN A 45 21.52 14.00 -1.97
CA GLN A 45 20.11 13.57 -2.04
C GLN A 45 19.87 12.14 -2.56
N HIS A 46 20.91 11.30 -2.56
CA HIS A 46 20.75 9.87 -2.84
C HIS A 46 20.12 9.18 -1.63
N LYS A 47 18.91 8.65 -1.82
CA LYS A 47 18.11 7.99 -0.79
C LYS A 47 18.30 6.47 -0.79
N ARG A 48 18.17 5.85 0.39
CA ARG A 48 18.13 4.39 0.57
C ARG A 48 17.19 4.04 1.74
N PHE A 49 16.62 2.83 1.69
CA PHE A 49 15.93 2.26 2.85
C PHE A 49 16.88 2.11 4.04
N ILE A 50 16.32 2.17 5.25
CA ILE A 50 17.06 2.00 6.51
C ILE A 50 17.71 0.62 6.59
N ASN A 51 17.05 -0.39 6.02
CA ASN A 51 17.56 -1.75 5.94
C ASN A 51 17.01 -2.47 4.70
N LEU A 52 17.61 -3.61 4.36
CA LEU A 52 17.26 -4.40 3.17
C LEU A 52 15.89 -5.10 3.29
N ALA A 53 15.44 -5.42 4.51
CA ALA A 53 14.15 -6.06 4.75
C ALA A 53 12.99 -5.08 4.60
N PHE A 54 13.23 -3.78 4.77
CA PHE A 54 12.20 -2.74 4.86
C PHE A 54 11.22 -2.76 3.69
N ALA A 55 11.73 -2.88 2.45
CA ALA A 55 10.88 -2.94 1.27
C ALA A 55 10.01 -4.20 1.26
N GLY A 56 10.58 -5.35 1.65
CA GLY A 56 9.85 -6.61 1.80
C GLY A 56 8.79 -6.52 2.89
N ASP A 57 9.15 -6.02 4.08
CA ASP A 57 8.23 -5.90 5.21
C ASP A 57 7.03 -4.99 4.89
N LEU A 58 7.24 -3.92 4.11
CA LEU A 58 6.14 -3.05 3.66
C LEU A 58 5.24 -3.73 2.61
N LEU A 59 5.84 -4.50 1.71
CA LEU A 59 5.08 -5.29 0.74
C LEU A 59 4.26 -6.39 1.42
N ASP A 60 4.84 -7.06 2.42
CA ASP A 60 4.17 -8.06 3.25
C ASP A 60 3.03 -7.43 4.06
N LEU A 61 3.22 -6.21 4.57
CA LEU A 61 2.15 -5.45 5.22
C LEU A 61 0.96 -5.26 4.28
N MET A 62 1.17 -4.91 3.00
CA MET A 62 0.06 -4.73 2.05
C MET A 62 -0.68 -6.04 1.72
N MET A 63 0.03 -7.17 1.79
CA MET A 63 -0.56 -8.50 1.61
C MET A 63 -1.23 -9.05 2.88
N SER A 64 -1.03 -8.40 4.03
CA SER A 64 -1.59 -8.83 5.30
C SER A 64 -3.12 -8.69 5.33
N PRO A 65 -3.86 -9.70 5.81
CA PRO A 65 -5.31 -9.59 6.02
C PRO A 65 -5.71 -8.42 6.93
N GLY A 66 -4.79 -7.93 7.78
CA GLY A 66 -5.02 -6.77 8.64
C GLY A 66 -5.26 -5.47 7.88
N THR A 67 -4.65 -5.30 6.70
CA THR A 67 -4.68 -4.07 5.92
C THR A 67 -6.08 -3.71 5.42
N PHE A 68 -6.91 -4.70 5.10
CA PHE A 68 -8.28 -4.51 4.62
C PHE A 68 -9.33 -5.10 5.57
N ARG A 69 -8.97 -5.39 6.83
CA ARG A 69 -9.81 -6.14 7.79
C ARG A 69 -11.22 -5.56 7.98
N ASN A 70 -11.36 -4.24 7.90
CA ASN A 70 -12.61 -3.54 8.17
C ASN A 70 -13.40 -3.19 6.91
N VAL A 71 -13.02 -3.77 5.75
CA VAL A 71 -13.66 -3.50 4.46
C VAL A 71 -14.50 -4.71 4.07
N PRO A 72 -15.85 -4.59 4.01
CA PRO A 72 -16.70 -5.67 3.55
C PRO A 72 -16.29 -6.11 2.13
N ALA A 73 -16.23 -7.43 1.91
CA ALA A 73 -15.89 -7.99 0.60
C ALA A 73 -17.08 -8.72 0.01
N ALA A 74 -17.30 -8.52 -1.29
CA ALA A 74 -18.34 -9.19 -2.05
C ALA A 74 -18.14 -10.71 -2.11
N THR A 75 -19.26 -11.44 -2.24
CA THR A 75 -19.22 -12.87 -2.54
C THR A 75 -19.15 -13.06 -4.05
N LYS A 76 -18.13 -13.79 -4.52
CA LYS A 76 -18.00 -14.17 -5.93
C LYS A 76 -18.85 -15.41 -6.23
N LYS A 77 -19.77 -15.32 -7.20
CA LYS A 77 -20.58 -16.44 -7.68
C LYS A 77 -20.44 -16.59 -9.21
N GLY A 78 -20.65 -17.82 -9.69
CA GLY A 78 -20.62 -18.15 -11.12
C GLY A 78 -19.27 -18.72 -11.59
N PHE A 79 -19.32 -19.85 -12.32
CA PHE A 79 -18.13 -20.56 -12.81
C PHE A 79 -17.57 -19.96 -14.11
N PHE A 80 -18.43 -19.38 -14.97
CA PHE A 80 -18.05 -18.85 -16.29
C PHE A 80 -18.10 -17.32 -16.41
N SER A 81 -18.86 -16.62 -15.56
CA SER A 81 -18.82 -15.15 -15.45
C SER A 81 -18.60 -14.77 -13.98
N LYS A 82 -17.56 -13.98 -13.69
CA LYS A 82 -17.24 -13.55 -12.33
C LYS A 82 -18.24 -12.47 -11.91
N ARG A 83 -19.34 -12.87 -11.26
CA ARG A 83 -20.33 -11.94 -10.71
C ARG A 83 -20.10 -11.74 -9.23
N TYR A 84 -20.05 -10.48 -8.81
CA TYR A 84 -19.85 -10.10 -7.42
C TYR A 84 -21.20 -9.75 -6.80
N HIS A 85 -21.47 -10.27 -5.62
CA HIS A 85 -22.72 -10.06 -4.91
C HIS A 85 -22.45 -9.44 -3.55
N CYS A 86 -23.35 -8.53 -3.14
CA CYS A 86 -23.30 -7.89 -1.84
C CYS A 86 -23.21 -8.93 -0.72
N PRO A 87 -22.29 -8.76 0.26
CA PRO A 87 -22.17 -9.70 1.36
C PRO A 87 -23.40 -9.73 2.28
N ASP A 88 -24.14 -8.63 2.38
CA ASP A 88 -25.25 -8.49 3.33
C ASP A 88 -26.60 -8.98 2.77
N CYS A 89 -26.94 -8.60 1.53
CA CYS A 89 -28.25 -8.90 0.94
C CYS A 89 -28.20 -9.80 -0.31
N ALA A 90 -27.01 -10.23 -0.71
CA ALA A 90 -26.76 -11.09 -1.87
C ALA A 90 -27.20 -10.54 -3.25
N ALA A 91 -27.63 -9.27 -3.35
CA ALA A 91 -27.90 -8.63 -4.64
C ALA A 91 -26.61 -8.49 -5.46
N GLU A 92 -26.73 -8.59 -6.79
CA GLU A 92 -25.59 -8.39 -7.71
C GLU A 92 -25.07 -6.94 -7.62
N LEU A 93 -23.76 -6.79 -7.58
CA LEU A 93 -23.08 -5.50 -7.53
C LEU A 93 -22.86 -4.95 -8.94
N PRO A 94 -22.76 -3.61 -9.09
CA PRO A 94 -22.46 -3.01 -10.38
C PRO A 94 -21.09 -3.42 -10.94
N GLU A 95 -20.97 -3.38 -12.26
CA GLU A 95 -19.71 -3.66 -12.97
C GLU A 95 -18.68 -2.53 -12.82
N ALA A 96 -19.12 -1.29 -12.65
CA ALA A 96 -18.25 -0.15 -12.38
C ALA A 96 -18.22 0.18 -10.88
N PRO A 97 -17.09 0.69 -10.37
CA PRO A 97 -17.05 1.24 -9.02
C PRO A 97 -17.98 2.45 -8.90
N THR A 98 -18.59 2.61 -7.73
CA THR A 98 -19.54 3.70 -7.46
C THR A 98 -18.92 4.79 -6.60
N GLY A 99 -17.70 4.59 -6.11
CA GLY A 99 -16.99 5.52 -5.26
C GLY A 99 -15.63 4.97 -4.86
N GLU A 100 -15.00 5.65 -3.91
CA GLU A 100 -13.71 5.27 -3.34
C GLU A 100 -13.76 5.39 -1.82
N GLN A 101 -13.01 4.52 -1.15
CA GLN A 101 -12.75 4.63 0.28
C GLN A 101 -11.24 4.65 0.52
N SER A 102 -10.85 5.20 1.66
CA SER A 102 -9.46 5.22 2.11
C SER A 102 -9.35 4.56 3.47
N GLN A 103 -8.28 3.80 3.67
CA GLN A 103 -7.90 3.26 4.97
C GLN A 103 -6.46 3.65 5.28
N GLU A 104 -6.20 4.03 6.52
CA GLU A 104 -4.85 4.25 7.03
C GLU A 104 -4.37 3.03 7.81
N VAL A 105 -3.09 2.69 7.62
CA VAL A 105 -2.39 1.63 8.32
C VAL A 105 -1.11 2.23 8.90
N ALA A 106 -0.90 2.01 10.21
CA ALA A 106 0.38 2.28 10.83
C ALA A 106 1.38 1.20 10.41
N ALA A 107 2.48 1.61 9.78
CA ALA A 107 3.57 0.73 9.40
C ALA A 107 4.61 0.69 10.52
N GLU A 108 4.59 -0.40 11.29
CA GLU A 108 5.53 -0.68 12.36
C GLU A 108 6.57 -1.70 11.90
N LEU A 109 7.53 -1.23 11.10
CA LEU A 109 8.56 -2.11 10.53
C LEU A 109 9.76 -2.25 11.47
N LYS A 110 10.44 -3.40 11.39
CA LYS A 110 11.57 -3.69 12.27
C LYS A 110 12.69 -2.67 12.07
N ASN A 111 13.17 -2.09 13.17
CA ASN A 111 14.23 -1.07 13.20
C ASN A 111 13.87 0.23 12.44
N ALA A 112 12.59 0.51 12.23
CA ALA A 112 12.11 1.77 11.68
C ALA A 112 11.28 2.52 12.72
N GLN A 113 11.28 3.85 12.62
CA GLN A 113 10.24 4.63 13.30
C GLN A 113 8.90 4.34 12.62
N PRO A 114 7.79 4.26 13.38
CA PRO A 114 6.47 4.11 12.80
C PRO A 114 6.15 5.22 11.80
N PHE A 115 5.55 4.84 10.67
CA PHE A 115 5.11 5.77 9.64
C PHE A 115 3.72 5.37 9.14
N ARG A 116 3.10 6.20 8.29
CA ARG A 116 1.73 5.98 7.83
C ARG A 116 1.67 5.54 6.38
N VAL A 117 0.77 4.62 6.10
CA VAL A 117 0.38 4.21 4.76
C VAL A 117 -1.11 4.43 4.62
N ALA A 118 -1.53 5.25 3.67
CA ALA A 118 -2.92 5.39 3.29
C ALA A 118 -3.17 4.60 2.00
N VAL A 119 -4.18 3.74 2.00
CA VAL A 119 -4.62 2.99 0.81
C VAL A 119 -6.00 3.47 0.43
N ARG A 120 -6.12 4.06 -0.76
CA ARG A 120 -7.39 4.40 -1.39
C ARG A 120 -7.76 3.34 -2.41
N PHE A 121 -9.00 2.87 -2.40
CA PHE A 121 -9.45 1.78 -3.25
C PHE A 121 -10.91 1.97 -3.70
N PRO A 122 -11.29 1.41 -4.86
CA PRO A 122 -12.65 1.49 -5.38
C PRO A 122 -13.63 0.69 -4.53
N VAL A 123 -14.82 1.26 -4.31
CA VAL A 123 -15.94 0.59 -3.64
C VAL A 123 -17.18 0.49 -4.53
N TYR A 124 -18.01 -0.49 -4.21
CA TYR A 124 -19.21 -0.86 -4.95
C TYR A 124 -20.42 -0.79 -4.02
N LYS A 125 -21.29 0.18 -4.30
CA LYS A 125 -22.54 0.38 -3.57
C LYS A 125 -23.60 -0.59 -4.10
N CYS A 126 -24.18 -1.35 -3.18
CA CYS A 126 -25.24 -2.29 -3.49
C CYS A 126 -26.54 -1.55 -3.81
N GLY A 127 -27.15 -1.83 -4.96
CA GLY A 127 -28.47 -1.28 -5.31
C GLY A 127 -29.63 -1.82 -4.47
N GLY A 128 -29.45 -2.96 -3.78
CA GLY A 128 -30.46 -3.59 -2.94
C GLY A 128 -30.54 -3.03 -1.52
N CYS A 129 -29.41 -3.00 -0.79
CA CYS A 129 -29.37 -2.55 0.61
C CYS A 129 -28.64 -1.20 0.81
N GLY A 130 -27.98 -0.67 -0.21
CA GLY A 130 -27.19 0.56 -0.12
C GLY A 130 -25.81 0.40 0.54
N GLY A 131 -25.46 -0.78 1.04
CA GLY A 131 -24.15 -1.07 1.65
C GLY A 131 -23.01 -0.99 0.64
N GLU A 132 -21.82 -0.65 1.12
CA GLU A 132 -20.59 -0.54 0.31
C GLU A 132 -19.65 -1.70 0.62
N CYS A 133 -19.01 -2.22 -0.42
CA CYS A 133 -18.03 -3.29 -0.29
C CYS A 133 -17.00 -3.21 -1.42
N ILE A 134 -15.87 -3.86 -1.23
CA ILE A 134 -14.90 -4.14 -2.30
C ILE A 134 -15.24 -5.47 -2.96
N ARG A 135 -14.72 -5.71 -4.16
CA ARG A 135 -14.89 -6.98 -4.85
C ARG A 135 -14.16 -8.15 -4.19
N SER A 136 -12.93 -7.90 -3.76
CA SER A 136 -12.03 -8.92 -3.25
C SER A 136 -10.92 -8.27 -2.45
N VAL A 137 -10.75 -8.70 -1.20
CA VAL A 137 -9.59 -8.31 -0.37
C VAL A 137 -8.29 -8.77 -1.03
N GLU A 138 -8.27 -9.97 -1.60
CA GLU A 138 -7.08 -10.53 -2.24
C GLU A 138 -6.66 -9.70 -3.46
N ASP A 139 -7.60 -9.28 -4.29
CA ASP A 139 -7.28 -8.44 -5.46
C ASP A 139 -6.84 -7.05 -5.02
N ALA A 140 -7.52 -6.44 -4.04
CA ALA A 140 -7.13 -5.15 -3.48
C ALA A 140 -5.71 -5.19 -2.88
N ALA A 141 -5.35 -6.25 -2.17
CA ALA A 141 -4.02 -6.47 -1.61
C ALA A 141 -2.94 -6.61 -2.69
N LYS A 142 -3.21 -7.37 -3.76
CA LYS A 142 -2.30 -7.49 -4.90
C LYS A 142 -2.07 -6.16 -5.61
N LEU A 143 -3.12 -5.36 -5.80
CA LEU A 143 -3.03 -4.04 -6.39
C LEU A 143 -2.27 -3.07 -5.48
N ALA A 144 -2.53 -3.09 -4.17
CA ALA A 144 -1.78 -2.30 -3.19
C ALA A 144 -0.28 -2.67 -3.16
N PHE A 145 0.06 -3.95 -3.22
CA PHE A 145 1.44 -4.43 -3.35
C PHE A 145 2.12 -3.83 -4.58
N LYS A 146 1.46 -3.86 -5.75
CA LYS A 146 2.01 -3.27 -6.98
C LYS A 146 2.13 -1.74 -6.87
N ALA A 147 1.14 -1.08 -6.28
CA ALA A 147 1.14 0.35 -6.01
C ALA A 147 2.31 0.76 -5.10
N THR A 148 2.68 -0.04 -4.10
CA THR A 148 3.91 0.16 -3.31
C THR A 148 5.16 0.14 -4.19
N GLY A 149 5.25 -0.81 -5.13
CA GLY A 149 6.33 -0.86 -6.09
C GLY A 149 6.42 0.40 -6.98
N HIS A 150 5.28 0.94 -7.40
CA HIS A 150 5.22 2.22 -8.13
C HIS A 150 5.63 3.40 -7.25
N ALA A 151 5.20 3.42 -5.99
CA ALA A 151 5.54 4.46 -5.04
C ALA A 151 7.06 4.55 -4.83
N PHE A 152 7.74 3.41 -4.64
CA PHE A 152 9.21 3.40 -4.51
C PHE A 152 9.93 3.88 -5.76
N ARG A 153 9.44 3.52 -6.96
CA ARG A 153 9.99 4.04 -8.22
C ARG A 153 9.83 5.56 -8.35
N SER A 154 8.76 6.14 -7.80
CA SER A 154 8.51 7.59 -7.88
C SER A 154 9.54 8.45 -7.14
N ILE A 155 10.27 7.86 -6.19
CA ILE A 155 11.25 8.56 -5.34
C ILE A 155 12.70 8.08 -5.57
N ASP A 156 12.95 7.36 -6.66
CA ASP A 156 14.28 6.84 -7.05
C ASP A 156 14.98 5.99 -5.97
N ILE A 157 14.22 5.38 -5.06
CA ILE A 157 14.73 4.37 -4.13
C ILE A 157 14.54 3.00 -4.77
N HIS A 158 15.63 2.44 -5.29
CA HIS A 158 15.62 1.06 -5.78
C HIS A 158 15.70 0.07 -4.60
N PRO A 159 14.83 -0.95 -4.54
CA PRO A 159 15.06 -2.08 -3.66
C PRO A 159 16.33 -2.80 -4.14
N THR A 160 17.40 -2.71 -3.37
CA THR A 160 18.68 -3.40 -3.61
C THR A 160 18.69 -4.78 -3.01
#